data_AF-A0A821EU30-F1
#
_entry.id   AF-A0A821EU30-F1
#
_cell.length_a   1.000
_cell.length_b   1.000
_cell.length_c   1.000
_cell.angle_alpha   90.00
_cell.angle_beta   90.00
_cell.angle_gamma   90.00
#
_symmetry.space_group_name_H-M   'P 1'
#
loop_
_entity.id
_entity.type
_entity.pdbx_description
1 polymer ?
#
loop_
_entity_poly.entity_id
_entity_poly.type
_entity_poly.pdbx_seq_one_letter_code
_entity_poly.pdbx_strand_id
1 'polypeptide(L)' 'MRLSAVVCGIEFCYAAETAFVSPILLQLGLPVVLMTLTWCLPPLIGFFLVPILGSLSDKCQTRIGRRRPFILLYST' A
#
# COMPACT_ATOMS: atom_id res chain seq x y z
N MET A 1 0.11 -17.59 -15.62
CA MET A 1 1.39 -18.04 -15.03
C MET A 1 2.24 -16.87 -14.53
N ARG A 2 2.78 -15.97 -15.39
CA ARG A 2 3.69 -14.89 -14.94
C ARG A 2 3.08 -13.90 -13.93
N LEU A 3 1.88 -13.37 -14.19
CA LEU A 3 1.21 -12.42 -13.26
C LEU A 3 0.81 -13.09 -11.94
N SER A 4 0.35 -14.34 -12.00
CA SER A 4 -0.08 -15.11 -10.83
C SER A 4 1.08 -15.34 -9.85
N ALA A 5 2.31 -15.55 -10.34
CA ALA A 5 3.49 -15.69 -9.50
C ALA A 5 3.85 -14.38 -8.78
N VAL A 6 3.68 -13.24 -9.46
CA VAL A 6 3.90 -11.91 -8.84
C VAL A 6 2.87 -11.64 -7.76
N VAL A 7 1.59 -11.89 -8.03
CA VAL A 7 0.51 -11.74 -7.04
C VAL A 7 0.74 -12.65 -5.84
N CYS A 8 1.13 -13.92 -6.08
CA CYS A 8 1.48 -14.85 -5.00
C CYS A 8 2.59 -14.30 -4.10
N GLY A 9 3.64 -13.70 -4.66
CA GLY A 9 4.71 -13.06 -3.89
C GLY A 9 4.23 -11.89 -3.04
N ILE A 10 3.35 -11.03 -3.59
CA ILE A 10 2.79 -9.88 -2.86
C ILE A 10 1.92 -10.35 -1.69
N GLU A 11 1.03 -11.31 -1.94
CA GLU A 11 0.15 -11.86 -0.89
C GLU A 11 0.96 -12.56 0.21
N PHE A 12 2.04 -13.26 -0.15
CA PHE A 12 2.94 -13.88 0.82
C PHE A 12 3.64 -12.85 1.70
N CYS A 13 4.17 -11.77 1.12
CA CYS A 13 4.77 -10.67 1.88
C CYS A 13 3.75 -10.00 2.82
N TYR A 14 2.54 -9.77 2.33
CA TYR A 14 1.45 -9.18 3.13
C TYR A 14 1.04 -10.08 4.31
N ALA A 15 0.94 -11.40 4.08
CA ALA A 15 0.67 -12.37 5.14
C ALA A 15 1.79 -12.43 6.18
N ALA A 16 3.05 -12.33 5.75
CA ALA A 16 4.19 -12.29 6.66
C ALA A 16 4.17 -11.00 7.52
N GLU A 17 3.96 -9.83 6.91
CA GLU A 17 3.88 -8.55 7.62
C GLU A 17 2.79 -8.58 8.70
N THR A 18 1.58 -9.02 8.34
CA THR A 18 0.45 -9.10 9.27
C THR A 18 0.70 -10.06 10.43
N ALA A 19 1.46 -11.13 10.21
CA ALA A 19 1.89 -12.07 11.25
C ALA A 19 2.94 -11.46 12.22
N PHE A 20 3.84 -10.58 11.73
CA PHE A 20 4.89 -9.97 12.56
C PHE A 20 4.46 -8.69 13.28
N VAL A 21 3.50 -7.93 12.76
CA VAL A 21 3.00 -6.70 13.39
C VAL A 21 2.47 -6.96 14.81
N SER A 22 1.72 -8.05 15.00
CA SER A 22 1.10 -8.39 16.28
C SER A 22 2.13 -8.64 17.42
N PRO A 23 3.14 -9.52 17.26
CA PRO A 23 4.15 -9.73 18.29
C PRO A 23 5.06 -8.52 18.51
N ILE A 24 5.38 -7.74 17.48
CA ILE A 24 6.19 -6.51 17.62
C ILE A 24 5.48 -5.49 18.51
N LEU A 25 4.17 -5.29 18.31
CA LEU A 25 3.40 -4.37 19.17
C LEU A 25 3.28 -4.86 20.61
N LEU A 26 3.18 -6.17 20.83
CA LEU A 26 3.19 -6.76 22.18
C LEU A 26 4.55 -6.57 22.87
N GLN A 27 5.67 -6.72 22.15
CA GLN A 27 7.01 -6.49 22.69
C GLN A 27 7.28 -5.02 23.08
N LEU A 28 6.64 -4.08 22.40
CA LEU A 28 6.71 -2.65 22.71
C LEU A 28 5.87 -2.25 23.95
N GLY A 29 5.10 -3.18 24.53
CA GLY A 29 4.28 -2.92 25.73
C GLY A 29 3.10 -1.98 25.47
N LEU A 30 2.70 -1.79 24.21
CA LEU A 30 1.68 -0.83 23.81
C LEU A 30 0.26 -1.37 24.08
N PRO A 31 -0.68 -0.50 24.52
CA PRO A 31 -2.06 -0.89 24.73
C PRO A 31 -2.75 -1.28 23.41
N VAL A 32 -3.73 -2.19 23.49
CA VAL A 32 -4.51 -2.73 22.36
C VAL A 32 -5.09 -1.65 21.44
N VAL A 33 -5.34 -0.44 21.97
CA VAL A 33 -5.82 0.73 21.22
C VAL A 33 -4.84 1.17 20.11
N LEU A 34 -3.53 1.03 20.29
CA LEU A 34 -2.58 1.32 19.22
C LEU A 34 -2.56 0.22 18.16
N MET A 35 -2.82 -1.04 18.51
CA MET A 35 -2.96 -2.10 17.52
C MET A 35 -4.10 -1.77 16.56
N THR A 36 -5.27 -1.44 17.07
CA THR A 36 -6.43 -1.10 16.24
C THR A 36 -6.22 0.17 15.42
N LEU A 37 -5.52 1.18 15.96
CA LEU A 37 -5.13 2.37 15.19
C LEU A 37 -4.23 2.04 13.99
N THR A 38 -3.25 1.16 14.15
CA THR A 38 -2.38 0.72 13.05
C THR A 38 -3.18 0.01 11.96
N TRP A 39 -4.17 -0.80 12.32
CA TRP A 39 -5.06 -1.46 11.35
C TRP A 39 -6.05 -0.49 10.68
N CYS A 40 -6.44 0.60 11.35
CA CYS A 40 -7.28 1.65 10.76
C CYS A 40 -6.50 2.63 9.86
N LEU A 41 -5.17 2.68 9.97
CA LEU A 41 -4.34 3.62 9.20
C LEU A 41 -4.35 3.33 7.67
N PRO A 42 -4.18 2.08 7.18
CA PRO A 42 -4.22 1.76 5.76
C PRO A 42 -5.51 2.17 5.04
N PRO A 43 -6.73 1.89 5.52
CA PRO A 43 -7.95 2.33 4.84
C PRO A 43 -8.11 3.85 4.87
N LEU A 44 -7.66 4.51 5.94
CA LEU A 44 -7.73 5.96 6.04
C LEU A 44 -6.80 6.64 5.03
N ILE A 45 -5.55 6.18 4.96
CA ILE A 45 -4.58 6.62 3.95
C ILE A 45 -5.10 6.30 2.55
N GLY A 46 -5.62 5.10 2.31
CA GLY A 46 -6.19 4.69 1.03
C GLY A 46 -7.35 5.60 0.60
N PHE A 47 -8.25 5.96 1.53
CA PHE A 47 -9.38 6.84 1.24
C PHE A 47 -8.94 8.24 0.76
N PHE A 48 -7.86 8.80 1.32
CA PHE A 48 -7.35 10.09 0.87
C PHE A 48 -6.45 9.98 -0.36
N LEU A 49 -5.54 8.99 -0.40
CA LEU A 49 -4.58 8.85 -1.49
C LEU A 49 -5.22 8.40 -2.80
N VAL A 50 -6.21 7.51 -2.77
CA VAL A 50 -6.87 6.99 -3.99
C VAL A 50 -7.47 8.12 -4.87
N PRO A 51 -8.30 9.05 -4.36
CA PRO A 51 -8.84 10.14 -5.18
C PRO A 51 -7.78 11.17 -5.58
N ILE A 52 -6.80 11.45 -4.72
CA ILE A 52 -5.71 12.39 -5.01
C ILE A 52 -4.85 11.83 -6.15
N LEU A 53 -4.37 10.59 -6.03
CA LEU A 53 -3.58 9.93 -7.05
C LEU A 53 -4.39 9.70 -8.33
N GLY A 54 -5.68 9.38 -8.23
CA GLY A 54 -6.58 9.28 -9.39
C GLY A 54 -6.72 10.61 -10.13
N SER A 55 -6.97 11.71 -9.42
CA SER A 55 -7.08 13.04 -10.03
C SER A 55 -5.75 13.55 -10.59
N LEU A 56 -4.63 13.30 -9.90
CA LEU A 56 -3.28 13.60 -10.41
C LEU A 56 -2.98 12.77 -11.67
N SER A 57 -3.37 11.49 -11.68
CA SER A 57 -3.27 10.60 -12.85
C SER A 57 -4.04 11.15 -14.04
N ASP A 58 -5.27 11.61 -13.82
CA ASP A 58 -6.11 12.16 -14.89
C ASP A 58 -5.64 13.53 -15.37
N LYS A 59 -5.00 14.34 -14.52
CA LYS A 59 -4.44 15.66 -14.87
C LYS A 59 -3.05 15.62 -15.49
N CYS A 60 -2.35 14.48 -15.51
CA CYS A 60 -1.05 14.36 -16.16
C CYS A 60 -1.16 14.38 -17.70
N GLN A 61 -1.09 15.59 -18.27
CA GLN A 61 -1.03 15.82 -19.72
C GLN A 61 0.43 16.01 -20.18
N THR A 62 1.27 14.98 -20.00
CA THR A 62 2.66 14.98 -20.48
C THR A 62 2.77 14.31 -21.85
N ARG A 63 3.73 14.75 -22.69
CA ARG A 63 3.92 14.29 -24.09
C ARG A 63 4.23 12.79 -24.26
N ILE A 64 4.39 12.04 -23.17
CA ILE A 64 4.83 10.63 -23.12
C ILE A 64 3.63 9.65 -22.94
N GLY A 65 2.42 10.18 -22.75
CA GLY A 65 1.16 9.42 -22.68
C GLY A 65 0.64 9.20 -21.26
N ARG A 66 -0.70 9.25 -21.10
CA ARG A 66 -1.47 9.32 -19.84
C ARG A 66 -1.11 8.32 -18.72
N ARG A 67 -0.45 7.19 -19.01
CA ARG A 67 -0.22 6.11 -18.02
C ARG A 67 1.25 5.83 -17.68
N ARG A 68 2.21 6.33 -18.46
CA ARG A 68 3.63 6.01 -18.27
C ARG A 68 4.38 6.78 -17.17
N PRO A 69 4.03 8.02 -16.77
CA PRO A 69 4.74 8.70 -15.68
C PRO A 69 4.46 8.07 -14.31
N PHE A 70 3.26 7.52 -14.08
CA PHE A 70 2.95 6.79 -12.84
C PHE A 70 3.68 5.45 -12.75
N ILE A 71 3.77 4.71 -13.87
CA ILE A 71 4.54 3.47 -13.90
C ILE A 71 6.02 3.74 -13.61
N LEU A 72 6.62 4.81 -14.14
CA LEU A 72 8.00 5.17 -13.86
C LEU A 72 8.24 5.64 -12.42
N LEU A 73 7.32 6.42 -11.84
CA LEU A 73 7.41 6.89 -10.45
C LEU A 73 7.30 5.75 -9.42
N TYR A 74 6.47 4.74 -9.70
CA TYR A 74 6.29 3.58 -8.83
C TYR A 74 7.17 2.36 -9.23
N SER A 75 7.99 2.48 -10.28
CA SER A 75 8.90 1.42 -10.76
C SER A 75 10.35 1.61 -10.30
N THR A 76 10.65 2.67 -9.54
CA THR A 76 11.94 2.86 -8.85
C THR A 76 11.75 2.57 -7.38
#